data_AF-A0A7Y0DIB7-F1
#
_entry.id   AF-A0A7Y0DIB7-F1
#
_cell.length_a   1.000
_cell.length_b   1.000
_cell.length_c   1.000
_cell.angle_alpha   90.00
_cell.angle_beta   90.00
_cell.angle_gamma   90.00
#
_symmetry.space_group_name_H-M   'P 1'
#
loop_
_entity.id
_entity.type
_entity.pdbx_description
1 polymer ?
#
loop_
_entity_poly.entity_id
_entity_poly.type
_entity_poly.pdbx_seq_one_letter_code
_entity_poly.pdbx_strand_id
1 'polypeptide(L)'
;MSYEAPLKVLSGTALTDEQKKDLLNRLARVEGQVRGVRKLLAKAVVPDDCDGVAQQMAAARKALDRAFVNLLTSAIVSHTSGSTSLEDAAERAKHLSEMLNKFA
;
A
#
# COMPACT_ATOMS: atom_id res chain seq x y z
N MET A 1 24.70 4.98 -8.07
CA MET A 1 23.54 4.21 -8.58
C MET A 1 23.47 2.93 -7.78
N SER A 2 22.58 2.87 -6.79
CA SER A 2 22.44 1.68 -5.95
C SER A 2 21.65 0.64 -6.75
N TYR A 3 22.29 -0.49 -7.05
CA TYR A 3 21.65 -1.61 -7.73
C TYR A 3 20.83 -2.37 -6.68
N GLU A 4 19.55 -2.05 -6.54
CA GLU A 4 18.67 -2.78 -5.65
C GLU A 4 18.27 -4.09 -6.35
N ALA A 5 18.57 -5.22 -5.72
CA ALA A 5 18.22 -6.52 -6.26
C ALA A 5 16.68 -6.63 -6.42
N PRO A 6 16.17 -7.29 -7.48
CA PRO A 6 14.73 -7.43 -7.68
C PRO A 6 14.10 -8.15 -6.48
N LEU A 7 12.95 -7.64 -6.04
CA LEU A 7 12.19 -8.21 -4.92
C LEU A 7 11.82 -9.66 -5.23
N LYS A 8 12.24 -10.59 -4.36
CA LYS A 8 11.80 -11.98 -4.42
C LYS A 8 10.39 -12.10 -3.82
N VAL A 9 9.39 -12.37 -4.67
CA VAL A 9 8.01 -12.60 -4.22
C VAL A 9 7.88 -14.05 -3.73
N LEU A 10 7.48 -14.22 -2.47
CA LEU A 10 7.24 -15.53 -1.86
C LEU A 10 5.74 -15.87 -1.92
N SER A 11 5.41 -17.11 -2.27
CA SER A 11 4.03 -17.64 -2.17
C SER A 11 3.71 -18.06 -0.73
N GLY A 12 2.44 -17.98 -0.32
CA GLY A 12 2.00 -18.29 1.06
C GLY A 12 0.54 -17.95 1.29
N THR A 13 0.04 -18.11 2.53
CA THR A 13 -1.39 -17.97 2.87
C THR A 13 -1.85 -16.57 3.25
N ALA A 14 -0.92 -15.63 3.45
CA ALA A 14 -1.26 -14.24 3.81
C ALA A 14 -2.07 -13.52 2.70
N LEU A 15 -1.69 -13.75 1.44
CA LEU A 15 -2.32 -13.17 0.25
C LEU A 15 -2.07 -14.13 -0.92
N THR A 16 -3.01 -14.19 -1.87
CA THR A 16 -2.79 -14.90 -3.15
C THR A 16 -1.69 -14.22 -3.96
N ASP A 17 -1.13 -14.93 -4.92
CA ASP A 17 -0.05 -14.40 -5.75
C ASP A 17 -0.55 -13.25 -6.65
N GLU A 18 -1.81 -13.28 -7.08
CA GLU A 18 -2.48 -12.20 -7.80
C GLU A 18 -2.65 -10.95 -6.93
N GLN A 19 -3.10 -11.12 -5.68
CA GLN A 19 -3.22 -10.01 -4.72
C GLN A 19 -1.87 -9.36 -4.43
N LYS A 20 -0.83 -10.17 -4.22
CA LYS A 20 0.55 -9.67 -4.05
C LYS A 20 1.01 -8.88 -5.26
N LYS A 21 0.80 -9.42 -6.47
CA LYS A 21 1.18 -8.76 -7.73
C LYS A 21 0.48 -7.40 -7.88
N ASP A 22 -0.83 -7.32 -7.62
CA ASP A 22 -1.57 -6.05 -7.69
C ASP A 22 -1.05 -5.03 -6.67
N LEU A 23 -0.86 -5.43 -5.41
CA LEU A 23 -0.35 -4.55 -4.35
C LEU A 23 1.08 -4.07 -4.64
N LEU A 24 1.97 -4.95 -5.10
CA LEU A 24 3.33 -4.57 -5.49
C LEU A 24 3.32 -3.56 -6.64
N ASN A 25 2.45 -3.75 -7.64
CA ASN A 25 2.29 -2.78 -8.73
C ASN A 25 1.77 -1.42 -8.23
N ARG A 26 0.91 -1.38 -7.22
CA ARG A 26 0.44 -0.12 -6.61
C ARG A 26 1.56 0.56 -5.85
N LEU A 27 2.32 -0.19 -5.04
CA LEU A 27 3.46 0.33 -4.30
C LEU A 27 4.56 0.87 -5.23
N ALA A 28 4.84 0.18 -6.34
CA ALA A 28 5.78 0.68 -7.35
C ALA A 28 5.36 2.04 -7.96
N ARG A 29 4.05 2.27 -8.12
CA ARG A 29 3.52 3.59 -8.55
C ARG A 29 3.71 4.65 -7.47
N VAL A 30 3.40 4.32 -6.20
CA VAL A 30 3.63 5.22 -5.06
C VAL A 30 5.11 5.58 -4.95
N GLU A 31 6.02 4.61 -5.11
CA GLU A 31 7.46 4.85 -5.13
C GLU A 31 7.85 5.82 -6.27
N GLY A 32 7.28 5.63 -7.46
CA GLY A 32 7.41 6.56 -8.58
C GLY A 32 6.98 7.98 -8.22
N GLN A 33 5.84 8.15 -7.54
CA GLN A 33 5.36 9.44 -7.07
C GLN A 33 6.31 10.07 -6.04
N VAL A 34 6.79 9.30 -5.06
CA VAL A 34 7.75 9.78 -4.05
C VAL A 34 9.07 10.22 -4.71
N ARG A 35 9.57 9.47 -5.71
CA ARG A 35 10.73 9.90 -6.51
C ARG A 35 10.44 11.19 -7.27
N GLY A 36 9.23 11.38 -7.79
CA GLY A 36 8.77 12.61 -8.43
C GLY A 36 8.76 13.79 -7.45
N VAL A 37 8.16 13.62 -6.27
CA VAL A 37 8.15 14.62 -5.18
C VAL A 37 9.57 15.06 -4.82
N ARG A 38 10.49 14.11 -4.62
CA ARG A 38 11.91 14.43 -4.32
C ARG A 38 12.55 15.31 -5.40
N LYS A 39 12.27 15.02 -6.68
CA LYS A 39 12.78 15.81 -7.81
C LYS A 39 12.16 17.21 -7.88
N LEU A 40 10.85 17.33 -7.60
CA LEU A 40 10.18 18.64 -7.57
C LEU A 40 10.72 19.50 -6.43
N LEU A 41 10.83 18.92 -5.23
CA LEU A 41 11.39 19.59 -4.07
C LEU A 41 12.83 20.06 -4.32
N ALA A 42 13.67 19.22 -4.94
CA ALA A 42 15.05 19.59 -5.28
C ALA A 42 15.15 20.72 -6.33
N LYS A 43 14.06 21.01 -7.05
CA LYS A 43 13.99 22.07 -8.07
C LYS A 43 13.23 23.31 -7.59
N ALA A 44 12.65 23.29 -6.40
CA ALA A 44 11.91 24.42 -5.86
C ALA A 44 12.88 25.56 -5.51
N VAL A 45 12.61 26.76 -6.02
CA VAL A 45 13.44 27.96 -5.84
C VAL A 45 12.62 29.09 -5.24
N VAL A 46 11.35 29.24 -5.62
CA VAL A 46 10.45 30.28 -5.12
C VAL A 46 9.37 29.68 -4.22
N PRO A 47 8.76 30.47 -3.30
CA PRO A 47 7.73 29.97 -2.39
C PRO A 47 6.58 29.21 -3.09
N ASP A 48 6.12 29.71 -4.26
CA ASP A 48 5.01 29.14 -5.02
C ASP A 48 5.28 27.71 -5.55
N ASP A 49 6.55 27.30 -5.67
CA ASP A 49 6.90 25.92 -6.05
C ASP A 49 6.44 24.90 -4.99
N CYS A 50 6.28 25.34 -3.73
CA CYS A 50 5.82 24.50 -2.63
C CYS A 50 4.41 23.95 -2.86
N ASP A 51 3.55 24.68 -3.57
CA ASP A 51 2.17 24.26 -3.84
C ASP A 51 2.15 23.01 -4.71
N GLY A 52 2.99 22.98 -5.76
CA GLY A 52 3.14 21.82 -6.64
C GLY A 52 3.70 20.60 -5.90
N VAL A 53 4.69 20.81 -5.02
CA VAL A 53 5.25 19.74 -4.17
C VAL A 53 4.17 19.19 -3.24
N ALA A 54 3.43 20.06 -2.55
CA ALA A 54 2.37 19.69 -1.63
C ALA A 54 1.24 18.90 -2.32
N GLN A 55 0.84 19.33 -3.51
CA GLN A 55 -0.15 18.61 -4.33
C GLN A 55 0.32 17.20 -4.70
N GLN A 56 1.58 17.04 -5.13
CA GLN A 56 2.12 15.73 -5.47
C GLN A 56 2.31 14.82 -4.24
N MET A 57 2.69 15.41 -3.09
CA MET A 57 2.72 14.69 -1.82
C MET A 57 1.33 14.19 -1.41
N ALA A 58 0.29 15.04 -1.54
CA ALA A 58 -1.08 14.66 -1.26
C ALA A 58 -1.57 13.53 -2.19
N ALA A 59 -1.20 13.58 -3.48
CA ALA A 59 -1.50 12.51 -4.43
C ALA A 59 -0.81 11.19 -4.06
N ALA A 60 0.46 11.23 -3.65
CA ALA A 60 1.19 10.05 -3.17
C ALA A 60 0.57 9.46 -1.90
N ARG A 61 0.22 10.31 -0.93
CA ARG A 61 -0.50 9.90 0.29
C ARG A 61 -1.81 9.18 -0.05
N LYS A 62 -2.63 9.78 -0.90
CA LYS A 62 -3.92 9.18 -1.28
C LYS A 62 -3.75 7.85 -2.02
N ALA A 63 -2.71 7.72 -2.84
CA ALA A 63 -2.39 6.46 -3.52
C ALA A 63 -1.95 5.38 -2.54
N LEU A 64 -1.15 5.73 -1.53
CA LEU A 64 -0.75 4.83 -0.47
C LEU A 64 -1.93 4.38 0.41
N ASP A 65 -2.82 5.30 0.78
CA ASP A 65 -4.04 4.97 1.53
C ASP A 65 -4.91 3.96 0.78
N ARG A 66 -5.05 4.14 -0.55
CA ARG A 66 -5.77 3.17 -1.40
C ARG A 66 -5.09 1.81 -1.42
N ALA A 67 -3.76 1.76 -1.44
CA ALA A 67 -3.01 0.50 -1.37
C ALA A 67 -3.19 -0.17 0.01
N PHE A 68 -3.22 0.61 1.09
CA PHE A 68 -3.48 0.13 2.44
C PHE A 68 -4.88 -0.49 2.58
N VAL A 69 -5.92 0.21 2.12
CA VAL A 69 -7.29 -0.33 2.14
C VAL A 69 -7.37 -1.63 1.32
N ASN A 70 -6.74 -1.67 0.14
CA ASN A 70 -6.70 -2.88 -0.69
C ASN A 70 -5.97 -4.04 -0.03
N LEU A 71 -4.91 -3.78 0.73
CA LEU A 71 -4.21 -4.81 1.49
C LEU A 71 -5.15 -5.44 2.52
N LEU A 72 -5.83 -4.61 3.31
CA LEU A 72 -6.74 -5.11 4.35
C LEU A 72 -7.94 -5.85 3.78
N THR A 73 -8.57 -5.33 2.72
CA THR A 73 -9.70 -6.03 2.08
C THR A 73 -9.27 -7.36 1.45
N SER A 74 -8.10 -7.39 0.80
CA SER A 74 -7.52 -8.63 0.26
C SER A 74 -7.22 -9.65 1.36
N ALA A 75 -6.67 -9.18 2.49
CA ALA A 75 -6.39 -10.03 3.65
C ALA A 75 -7.68 -10.59 4.27
N ILE A 76 -8.75 -9.81 4.37
CA ILE A 76 -10.04 -10.28 4.90
C ILE A 76 -10.54 -11.46 4.05
N VAL A 77 -10.55 -11.31 2.72
CA VAL A 77 -11.00 -12.37 1.81
C VAL A 77 -10.11 -13.61 1.92
N SER A 78 -8.79 -13.45 1.88
CA SER A 78 -7.85 -14.58 1.89
C SER A 78 -7.84 -15.33 3.23
N HIS A 79 -7.89 -14.60 4.34
CA HIS A 79 -7.84 -15.18 5.67
C HIS A 79 -9.15 -15.87 6.07
N THR A 80 -10.30 -15.37 5.62
CA THR A 80 -11.61 -16.00 5.84
C THR A 80 -11.82 -17.22 4.94
N SER A 81 -11.27 -17.22 3.72
CA SER A 81 -11.35 -18.39 2.83
C SER A 81 -10.53 -19.60 3.33
N GLY A 82 -9.50 -19.37 4.13
CA GLY A 82 -8.63 -20.39 4.72
C GLY A 82 -8.95 -20.77 6.17
N SER A 83 -10.09 -20.31 6.72
CA SER A 83 -10.46 -20.58 8.12
C SER A 83 -10.94 -22.02 8.32
N THR A 84 -10.64 -22.61 9.46
CA THR A 84 -11.06 -23.99 9.79
C THR A 84 -12.44 -24.08 10.44
N SER A 85 -13.02 -22.95 10.85
CA SER A 85 -14.36 -22.83 11.42
C SER A 85 -14.95 -21.44 11.19
N LEU A 86 -16.26 -21.29 11.38
CA LEU A 86 -16.93 -19.98 11.33
C LEU A 86 -16.44 -19.02 12.43
N GLU A 87 -16.05 -19.55 13.59
CA GLU A 87 -15.53 -18.76 14.72
C GLU A 87 -14.15 -18.18 14.38
N ASP A 88 -13.24 -19.00 13.82
CA ASP A 88 -11.92 -18.55 13.34
C ASP A 88 -12.04 -17.52 12.21
N ALA A 89 -12.98 -17.71 11.28
CA ALA A 89 -13.28 -16.73 10.24
C ALA A 89 -13.70 -15.37 10.83
N ALA A 90 -14.59 -15.40 11.84
CA ALA A 90 -15.09 -14.19 12.49
C ALA A 90 -14.00 -13.46 13.27
N GLU A 91 -13.15 -14.18 14.02
CA GLU A 91 -12.04 -13.58 14.76
C GLU A 91 -11.02 -12.90 13.83
N ARG A 92 -10.65 -13.55 12.73
CA ARG A 92 -9.70 -12.98 11.74
C ARG A 92 -10.28 -11.73 11.07
N ALA A 93 -11.55 -11.77 10.67
CA ALA A 93 -12.23 -10.63 10.09
C ALA A 93 -12.31 -9.45 11.08
N LYS A 94 -12.62 -9.73 12.36
CA LYS A 94 -12.64 -8.73 13.43
C LYS A 94 -11.27 -8.08 13.61
N HIS A 95 -10.20 -8.87 13.69
CA HIS A 95 -8.84 -8.34 13.83
C HIS A 95 -8.46 -7.37 12.69
N LEU A 96 -8.78 -7.73 11.44
CA LEU A 96 -8.50 -6.88 10.28
C LEU A 96 -9.37 -5.61 10.26
N SER A 97 -10.63 -5.70 10.72
CA SER A 97 -11.51 -4.55 10.90
C SER A 97 -10.99 -3.58 11.97
N GLU A 98 -10.49 -4.10 13.09
CA GLU A 98 -9.84 -3.29 14.14
C GLU A 98 -8.58 -2.58 13.61
N MET A 99 -7.78 -3.26 12.79
CA MET A 99 -6.66 -2.63 12.10
C MET A 99 -7.12 -1.52 11.15
N LEU A 100 -8.17 -1.75 10.36
CA LEU A 100 -8.71 -0.72 9.47
C LEU A 100 -9.14 0.52 10.28
N ASN A 101 -9.92 0.34 11.35
CA ASN A 101 -10.39 1.43 12.20
C ASN A 101 -9.26 2.20 12.91
N LYS A 102 -8.11 1.55 13.16
CA LYS A 102 -6.96 2.21 13.78
C LYS A 102 -6.26 3.19 12.82
N PHE A 103 -6.36 2.96 11.52
CA PHE A 103 -5.57 3.69 10.50
C PHE A 103 -6.43 4.39 9.44
N ALA A 104 -7.75 4.26 9.48
CA ALA A 104 -8.72 4.97 8.66
C ALA A 104 -9.30 6.18 9.41
#